data_AF-A0A843JD16-F1
#
_entry.id   AF-A0A843JD16-F1
#
_cell.length_a   1.000
_cell.length_b   1.000
_cell.length_c   1.000
_cell.angle_alpha   90.00
_cell.angle_beta   90.00
_cell.angle_gamma   90.00
#
_symmetry.space_group_name_H-M   'P 1'
#
loop_
_entity.id
_entity.type
_entity.pdbx_description
1 polymer ?
#
loop_
_entity_poly.entity_id
_entity_poly.type
_entity_poly.pdbx_seq_one_letter_code
_entity_poly.pdbx_strand_id
1 'polypeptide(L)'
;MKTAILKVFPNAALEESDMGIKGTTDNLDRFSKQIRKQKILDTTRSVMLHGKRGNRTRIFLNKQVAFVGKISFCEEKTILGTMKVVIIDEDIDALIDKVAPVTVDGEEVIL
;
A
#
# COMPACT_ATOMS: atom_id res chain seq x y z
N MET A 1 -12.60 8.78 -7.99
CA MET A 1 -11.18 8.40 -7.83
C MET A 1 -10.59 8.89 -6.50
N LYS A 2 -10.72 10.17 -6.15
CA LYS A 2 -10.24 10.76 -4.89
C LYS A 2 -10.64 9.95 -3.64
N THR A 3 -11.89 9.50 -3.57
CA THR A 3 -12.40 8.68 -2.45
C THR A 3 -11.58 7.42 -2.19
N ALA A 4 -11.19 6.68 -3.24
CA ALA A 4 -10.42 5.45 -3.07
C ALA A 4 -9.04 5.74 -2.47
N ILE A 5 -8.39 6.82 -2.91
CA ILE A 5 -7.10 7.26 -2.34
C ILE A 5 -7.30 7.63 -0.87
N LEU A 6 -8.26 8.49 -0.55
CA LEU A 6 -8.49 8.97 0.82
C LEU A 6 -9.01 7.88 1.78
N LYS A 7 -9.64 6.82 1.28
CA LYS A 7 -10.04 5.67 2.11
C LYS A 7 -8.84 4.84 2.57
N VAL A 8 -7.77 4.80 1.77
CA VAL A 8 -6.52 4.08 2.07
C VAL A 8 -5.50 5.01 2.76
N PHE A 9 -5.37 6.24 2.26
CA PHE A 9 -4.43 7.27 2.68
C PHE A 9 -5.20 8.58 3.01
N PRO A 10 -5.78 8.71 4.22
CA PRO A 10 -6.69 9.80 4.56
C PRO A 10 -6.09 11.20 4.47
N ASN A 11 -4.77 11.31 4.69
CA ASN A 11 -4.05 12.59 4.72
C ASN A 11 -3.33 12.88 3.39
N ALA A 12 -3.67 12.18 2.31
CA ALA A 12 -3.04 12.41 1.02
C ALA A 12 -3.42 13.79 0.46
N ALA A 13 -2.42 14.62 0.16
CA ALA A 13 -2.60 15.79 -0.67
C ALA A 13 -2.88 15.34 -2.11
N LEU A 14 -3.97 15.83 -2.71
CA LEU A 14 -4.43 15.38 -4.03
C LEU A 14 -4.25 16.47 -5.08
N GLU A 15 -3.67 16.07 -6.21
CA GLU A 15 -3.54 16.88 -7.43
C GLU A 15 -4.35 16.20 -8.54
N GLU A 16 -5.19 16.96 -9.23
CA GLU A 16 -5.99 16.48 -10.36
C GLU A 16 -5.53 17.16 -11.65
N SER A 17 -5.40 16.37 -12.70
CA SER A 17 -4.96 16.80 -14.03
C SER A 17 -5.70 15.99 -15.10
N ASP A 18 -5.54 16.37 -16.36
CA ASP A 18 -6.09 15.61 -17.51
C ASP A 18 -5.57 14.17 -17.57
N MET A 19 -4.42 13.90 -16.94
CA MET A 19 -3.79 12.58 -16.86
C MET A 19 -4.30 11.73 -15.67
N GLY A 20 -5.19 12.29 -14.84
CA GLY A 20 -5.79 11.64 -13.68
C GLY A 20 -5.43 12.31 -12.35
N ILE A 21 -5.60 11.56 -11.26
CA ILE A 21 -5.39 12.04 -9.89
C ILE A 21 -4.12 11.42 -9.31
N LYS A 22 -3.26 12.27 -8.77
CA LYS A 22 -2.09 11.91 -7.99
C LYS A 22 -2.32 12.26 -6.53
N GLY A 23 -1.85 11.41 -5.63
CA GLY A 23 -1.89 11.66 -4.19
C GLY A 23 -0.50 11.47 -3.58
N THR A 24 -0.13 12.31 -2.62
CA THR A 24 1.14 12.19 -1.86
C THR A 24 0.87 12.29 -0.36
N THR A 25 1.52 11.43 0.42
CA THR A 25 1.49 11.45 1.88
C THR A 25 2.78 10.86 2.43
N ASP A 26 3.14 11.26 3.64
CA ASP A 26 4.19 10.70 4.49
C ASP A 26 3.65 9.71 5.54
N ASN A 27 2.33 9.50 5.58
CA ASN A 27 1.66 8.69 6.59
C ASN A 27 1.12 7.37 6.02
N LEU A 28 1.56 6.25 6.58
CA LEU A 28 1.13 4.89 6.23
C LEU A 28 0.26 4.22 7.31
N ASP A 29 -0.19 4.95 8.35
CA ASP A 29 -0.85 4.37 9.52
C ASP A 29 -2.16 3.68 9.15
N ARG A 30 -2.98 4.33 8.33
CA ARG A 30 -4.26 3.76 7.90
C ARG A 30 -4.05 2.51 7.06
N PHE A 31 -3.10 2.53 6.14
CA PHE A 31 -2.72 1.38 5.33
C PHE A 31 -2.26 0.22 6.22
N SER A 32 -1.30 0.46 7.12
CA SER A 32 -0.74 -0.54 8.04
C SER A 32 -1.81 -1.14 8.98
N LYS A 33 -2.74 -0.32 9.48
CA LYS A 33 -3.89 -0.79 10.27
C LYS A 33 -4.84 -1.68 9.45
N GLN A 34 -5.08 -1.35 8.18
CA GLN A 34 -5.92 -2.19 7.32
C GLN A 34 -5.25 -3.52 6.97
N ILE A 35 -3.93 -3.55 6.79
CA ILE A 35 -3.19 -4.80 6.56
C ILE A 35 -3.37 -5.77 7.74
N ARG A 36 -3.17 -5.27 8.97
CA ARG A 36 -3.37 -6.03 10.22
C ARG A 36 -4.82 -6.49 10.36
N LYS A 37 -5.78 -5.57 10.21
CA LYS A 37 -7.21 -5.87 10.32
C LYS A 37 -7.67 -6.95 9.33
N GLN A 38 -7.09 -6.98 8.13
CA GLN A 38 -7.43 -7.95 7.09
C GLN A 38 -6.60 -9.24 7.17
N LYS A 39 -5.64 -9.35 8.10
CA LYS A 39 -4.73 -10.49 8.24
C LYS A 39 -3.99 -10.83 6.94
N ILE A 40 -3.50 -9.79 6.24
CA ILE A 40 -2.76 -9.92 4.96
C ILE A 40 -1.30 -9.46 5.07
N LEU A 41 -0.68 -9.65 6.26
CA LEU A 41 0.71 -9.26 6.52
C LEU A 41 1.68 -9.97 5.56
N ASP A 42 1.59 -11.29 5.45
CA ASP A 42 2.50 -12.09 4.60
C ASP A 42 2.39 -11.71 3.12
N THR A 43 1.17 -11.49 2.63
CA THR A 43 0.95 -11.02 1.26
C THR A 43 1.53 -9.62 1.06
N THR A 44 1.30 -8.72 2.01
CA THR A 44 1.82 -7.34 1.95
C THR A 44 3.34 -7.36 1.91
N ARG A 45 3.97 -8.13 2.79
CA ARG A 45 5.43 -8.29 2.86
C ARG A 45 5.98 -8.82 1.54
N SER A 46 5.40 -9.91 1.03
CA SER A 46 5.80 -10.52 -0.24
C SER A 46 5.73 -9.52 -1.42
N VAL A 47 4.61 -8.80 -1.55
CA VAL A 47 4.41 -7.82 -2.63
C VAL A 47 5.36 -6.62 -2.50
N MET A 48 5.57 -6.10 -1.29
CA MET A 48 6.51 -4.99 -1.06
C MET A 48 7.95 -5.40 -1.35
N LEU A 49 8.39 -6.59 -0.93
CA LEU A 49 9.72 -7.11 -1.22
C LEU A 49 9.92 -7.35 -2.72
N HIS A 50 8.93 -7.95 -3.40
CA HIS A 50 8.98 -8.16 -4.85
C HIS A 50 9.09 -6.84 -5.64
N GLY A 51 8.34 -5.83 -5.20
CA GLY A 51 8.32 -4.48 -5.78
C GLY A 51 9.52 -3.60 -5.42
N LYS A 52 10.39 -4.04 -4.50
CA LYS A 52 11.54 -3.24 -4.01
C LYS A 52 12.58 -3.04 -5.12
N ARG A 53 13.03 -1.81 -5.33
CA ARG A 53 14.12 -1.43 -6.25
C ARG A 53 14.88 -0.23 -5.68
N GLY A 54 16.06 -0.47 -5.11
CA GLY A 54 16.80 0.57 -4.38
C GLY A 54 16.02 1.00 -3.14
N ASN A 55 15.92 2.31 -2.91
CA ASN A 55 15.27 2.94 -1.76
C ASN A 55 13.73 3.09 -1.91
N ARG A 56 13.10 2.26 -2.75
CA ARG A 56 11.66 2.34 -3.02
C ARG A 56 11.04 0.99 -3.23
N THR A 57 9.75 0.87 -2.94
CA THR A 57 8.92 -0.25 -3.39
C THR A 57 7.70 0.25 -4.17
N ARG A 58 7.28 -0.55 -5.14
CA ARG A 58 6.08 -0.29 -5.95
C ARG A 58 5.09 -1.43 -5.76
N ILE A 59 3.88 -1.06 -5.38
CA ILE A 59 2.76 -1.98 -5.22
C ILE A 59 1.55 -1.47 -6.00
N PHE A 60 0.62 -2.36 -6.26
CA PHE A 60 -0.57 -2.09 -7.05
C PHE A 60 -1.80 -2.56 -6.28
N LEU A 61 -2.75 -1.65 -6.07
CA LEU A 61 -3.98 -1.93 -5.34
C LEU A 61 -5.18 -1.93 -6.28
N ASN A 62 -6.11 -2.85 -6.05
CA ASN A 62 -7.39 -2.86 -6.73
C ASN A 62 -8.20 -1.62 -6.31
N LYS A 63 -8.45 -0.72 -7.27
CA LYS A 63 -9.12 0.56 -7.03
C LYS A 63 -10.55 0.40 -6.50
N GLN A 64 -11.27 -0.65 -6.92
CA GLN A 64 -12.65 -0.90 -6.48
C GLN A 64 -12.68 -1.35 -5.02
N VAL A 65 -11.72 -2.20 -4.63
CA VAL A 65 -11.57 -2.64 -3.23
C VAL A 65 -11.12 -1.46 -2.34
N ALA A 66 -10.22 -0.61 -2.84
CA ALA A 66 -9.81 0.62 -2.15
C ALA A 66 -10.97 1.60 -1.97
N PHE A 67 -11.92 1.67 -2.90
CA PHE A 67 -13.10 2.53 -2.79
C PHE A 67 -13.98 2.18 -1.58
N VAL A 68 -14.07 0.89 -1.23
CA VAL A 68 -14.75 0.42 -0.01
C VAL A 68 -13.85 0.39 1.23
N GLY A 69 -12.63 0.94 1.14
CA GLY A 69 -11.69 1.07 2.25
C GLY A 69 -10.97 -0.21 2.66
N LYS A 70 -10.93 -1.22 1.78
CA LYS A 70 -10.19 -2.46 1.95
C LYS A 70 -8.93 -2.46 1.09
N ILE A 71 -8.01 -3.40 1.35
CA ILE A 71 -6.76 -3.56 0.59
C ILE A 71 -6.80 -4.88 -0.14
N SER A 72 -6.58 -4.83 -1.45
CA SER A 72 -6.38 -6.01 -2.29
C SER A 72 -5.29 -5.67 -3.29
N PHE A 73 -4.24 -6.48 -3.29
CA PHE A 73 -3.15 -6.37 -4.26
C PHE A 73 -3.59 -6.92 -5.61
N CYS A 74 -3.12 -6.31 -6.70
CA CYS A 74 -3.35 -6.80 -8.05
C CYS A 74 -2.11 -6.56 -8.92
N GLU A 75 -2.16 -6.98 -10.18
CA GLU A 75 -1.15 -6.63 -11.16
C GLU A 75 -1.32 -5.19 -11.69
N GLU A 76 -0.34 -4.70 -12.43
CA GLU A 76 -0.30 -3.33 -12.95
C GLU A 76 -1.51 -2.97 -13.81
N LYS A 77 -2.02 -3.92 -14.61
CA LYS A 77 -3.17 -3.70 -15.50
C LYS A 77 -4.37 -4.50 -15.04
N THR A 78 -5.44 -3.79 -14.64
CA THR A 78 -6.75 -4.37 -14.34
C THR A 78 -7.84 -3.64 -15.10
N ILE A 79 -8.90 -4.36 -15.49
CA ILE A 79 -10.01 -3.87 -16.33
C ILE A 79 -10.68 -2.63 -15.75
N LEU A 80 -10.81 -2.55 -14.43
CA LEU A 80 -11.49 -1.45 -13.73
C LEU A 80 -10.53 -0.41 -13.13
N GLY A 81 -9.24 -0.54 -13.43
CA GLY A 81 -8.17 0.38 -13.06
C GLY A 81 -7.49 0.06 -11.73
N THR A 82 -6.18 0.24 -11.73
CA THR A 82 -5.29 -0.03 -10.62
C THR A 82 -4.87 1.28 -9.95
N MET A 83 -4.71 1.28 -8.62
CA MET A 83 -4.02 2.34 -7.89
C MET A 83 -2.55 1.95 -7.74
N LYS A 84 -1.67 2.64 -8.44
CA LYS A 84 -0.22 2.50 -8.28
C LYS A 84 0.23 3.26 -7.04
N VAL A 85 0.90 2.57 -6.13
CA VAL A 85 1.50 3.17 -4.93
C VAL A 85 3.01 2.97 -5.01
N VAL A 86 3.74 4.07 -4.87
CA VAL A 86 5.20 4.07 -4.79
C VAL A 86 5.57 4.63 -3.42
N ILE A 87 6.30 3.84 -2.66
CA ILE A 87 6.77 4.19 -1.32
C ILE A 87 8.29 4.35 -1.44
N ILE A 88 8.81 5.46 -0.93
CA ILE A 88 10.24 5.82 -0.99
C ILE A 88 10.67 6.09 0.44
N ASP A 89 11.77 5.48 0.86
CA ASP A 89 12.35 5.66 2.19
C ASP A 89 13.85 5.38 2.11
N GLU A 90 14.67 6.10 2.89
CA GLU A 90 16.11 5.88 2.95
C GLU A 90 16.45 4.48 3.43
N ASP A 91 15.67 3.94 4.37
CA ASP A 91 15.73 2.56 4.83
C ASP A 91 14.42 1.83 4.50
N ILE A 92 14.28 1.52 3.22
CA ILE A 92 13.09 0.83 2.71
C ILE A 92 12.87 -0.54 3.35
N ASP A 93 13.92 -1.21 3.81
CA ASP A 93 13.82 -2.54 4.43
C ASP A 93 13.24 -2.43 5.84
N ALA A 94 13.74 -1.49 6.67
CA ALA A 94 13.15 -1.19 7.96
C ALA A 94 11.69 -0.70 7.84
N LEU A 95 11.38 0.09 6.81
CA LEU A 95 10.00 0.49 6.54
C LEU A 95 9.10 -0.71 6.23
N ILE A 96 9.57 -1.65 5.40
CA ILE A 96 8.82 -2.87 5.07
C ILE A 96 8.58 -3.69 6.35
N ASP A 97 9.58 -3.83 7.21
CA ASP A 97 9.46 -4.54 8.49
C ASP A 97 8.44 -3.87 9.43
N LYS A 98 8.38 -2.53 9.45
CA LYS A 98 7.39 -1.78 10.22
C LYS A 98 5.95 -1.95 9.67
N VAL A 99 5.79 -1.87 8.35
CA VAL A 99 4.48 -1.93 7.69
C VAL A 99 3.92 -3.35 7.69
N ALA A 100 4.77 -4.33 7.37
CA ALA A 100 4.44 -5.74 7.22
C ALA A 100 5.51 -6.63 7.89
N PRO A 101 5.52 -6.68 9.24
CA PRO A 101 6.42 -7.55 9.99
C PRO A 101 6.24 -9.01 9.60
N VAL A 102 7.27 -9.81 9.87
CA VAL A 102 7.21 -11.27 9.72
C VAL A 102 6.17 -11.81 10.70
N THR A 103 5.44 -12.84 10.28
CA THR A 103 4.53 -13.57 11.16
C THR A 103 4.94 -15.02 11.29
N VAL A 104 4.64 -15.62 12.45
CA VAL A 104 4.72 -17.06 12.71
C VAL A 104 3.38 -17.48 13.31
N ASP A 105 2.75 -18.49 12.72
CA ASP A 105 1.40 -18.94 13.08
C ASP A 105 0.33 -17.81 13.09
N GLY A 106 0.54 -16.78 12.25
CA GLY A 106 -0.36 -15.63 12.12
C GLY A 106 -0.16 -14.51 13.14
N GLU A 107 0.84 -14.63 14.01
CA GLU A 107 1.21 -13.62 15.01
C GLU A 107 2.49 -12.87 14.60
N GLU A 108 2.53 -11.55 14.85
CA GLU A 108 3.70 -10.72 14.52
C GLU A 108 4.92 -11.14 15.35
N VAL A 109 6.06 -11.33 14.69
CA VAL A 109 7.35 -11.58 15.34
C VAL A 109 8.22 -10.33 15.19
N ILE A 110 8.62 -9.76 16.33
CA ILE A 110 9.60 -8.67 16.36
C ILE A 110 10.98 -9.32 16.25
N LEU A 111 11.68 -9.06 15.15
CA LEU A 111 13.09 -9.45 14.95
C LEU A 111 14.04 -8.49 15.66
#